data_AF-A0A060S1E9-F1
#
_entry.id   AF-A0A060S1E9-F1
#
_cell.length_a   1.000
_cell.length_b   1.000
_cell.length_c   1.000
_cell.angle_alpha   90.00
_cell.angle_beta   90.00
_cell.angle_gamma   90.00
#
_symmetry.space_group_name_H-M   'P 1'
#
loop_
_entity.id
_entity.type
_entity.pdbx_description
1 polymer ?
#
loop_
_entity_poly.entity_id
_entity_poly.type
_entity_poly.pdbx_seq_one_letter_code
_entity_poly.pdbx_strand_id
1 'polypeptide(L)'
;MLRLTGTHTVARQPLRTAVVHRRAVSTASQQLPARSYVRTAAYASLLVVSTGLFAVYYFDCRAALHKYVVTPVIRYTLDPETGHKLAIRVLASGLAPRDPLSDDEFLKVELWGEQLSSPVGLAAGFDKNGEAIDGLFSLGFSWVEIGSVTPKPQPGNPKPRVFHLPNDSALINRYGFPSDGATAVLARLRARLPKILSYASSDSQMDDPLHGAEHASLRSDKLLAVNLGKNKTSPPDSIDDFVAGVHTFGPYADALVVNVSSPNTPGLRGMQSRTLLEELLGGVVAARDEVAATSVTKHRPKLLLKIAPDLDESEVADIAAAVRATNGVDGVIVSNTTIRRPPGVSDPNKFEQGGLSGPPLKPYALATLRTLRGLLPPSIPLIGCGGISSGADALEYARAGASAVQLYTAFGYGGVGVCRQVKDELAALLRQEGKTWSQVVQEAVAQTSFKETATSENAGSAQGQNVDATDGSGSDSARESSIKLLVEEAQELKRLLDGLGERIEKKAEEGVSLPVGAQYVAVTPRPTDS
;
A
#
# COMPACT_ATOMS: atom_id res chain seq x y z
N MET A 1 -30.13 -82.35 -83.37
CA MET A 1 -29.50 -83.69 -83.31
C MET A 1 -28.16 -83.56 -82.61
N LEU A 2 -27.93 -84.35 -81.54
CA LEU A 2 -26.65 -84.57 -80.81
C LEU A 2 -25.97 -83.31 -80.23
N ARG A 3 -25.86 -83.13 -78.91
CA ARG A 3 -24.88 -83.70 -77.94
C ARG A 3 -24.73 -82.57 -76.88
N LEU A 4 -24.42 -82.69 -75.60
CA LEU A 4 -23.79 -83.68 -74.74
C LEU A 4 -24.20 -83.33 -73.28
N THR A 5 -24.52 -84.39 -72.53
CA THR A 5 -24.22 -84.66 -71.11
C THR A 5 -23.57 -83.58 -70.23
N GLY A 6 -24.08 -83.46 -68.99
CA GLY A 6 -23.31 -82.96 -67.85
C GLY A 6 -24.15 -82.77 -66.58
N THR A 7 -24.31 -83.85 -65.80
CA THR A 7 -25.16 -83.98 -64.60
C THR A 7 -24.75 -83.09 -63.43
N HIS A 8 -25.76 -82.45 -62.82
CA HIS A 8 -25.67 -81.73 -61.54
C HIS A 8 -25.60 -82.70 -60.35
N THR A 9 -24.74 -82.39 -59.37
CA THR A 9 -24.90 -82.86 -57.98
C THR A 9 -24.56 -81.71 -57.04
N VAL A 10 -25.50 -81.42 -56.15
CA VAL A 10 -25.49 -80.33 -55.17
C VAL A 10 -24.53 -80.69 -54.03
N ALA A 11 -23.52 -79.85 -53.78
CA ALA A 11 -22.62 -79.97 -52.65
C ALA A 11 -22.78 -78.78 -51.69
N ARG A 12 -22.88 -79.11 -50.40
CA ARG A 12 -23.02 -78.24 -49.23
C ARG A 12 -21.95 -77.13 -49.20
N GLN A 13 -22.36 -75.89 -48.93
CA GLN A 13 -21.43 -74.79 -48.63
C GLN A 13 -20.82 -74.97 -47.22
N PRO A 14 -19.49 -74.94 -47.08
CA PRO A 14 -18.85 -74.83 -45.77
C PRO A 14 -18.74 -73.36 -45.35
N LEU A 15 -18.80 -73.17 -44.03
CA LEU A 15 -18.67 -71.92 -43.29
C LEU A 15 -17.40 -71.13 -43.68
N ARG A 16 -17.55 -69.82 -43.88
CA ARG A 16 -16.43 -68.88 -44.08
C ARG A 16 -15.55 -68.84 -42.83
N THR A 17 -14.33 -69.37 -42.93
CA THR A 17 -13.25 -69.11 -41.96
C THR A 17 -12.85 -67.63 -42.04
N ALA A 18 -13.08 -66.90 -40.95
CA ALA A 18 -12.56 -65.56 -40.75
C ALA A 18 -11.02 -65.60 -40.68
N VAL A 19 -10.35 -64.99 -41.64
CA VAL A 19 -8.89 -64.77 -41.58
C VAL A 19 -8.63 -63.70 -40.53
N VAL A 20 -8.30 -64.13 -39.31
CA VAL A 20 -7.78 -63.24 -38.27
C VAL A 20 -6.35 -62.87 -38.66
N HIS A 21 -6.15 -61.69 -39.24
CA HIS A 21 -4.82 -61.10 -39.31
C HIS A 21 -4.36 -60.79 -37.87
N ARG A 22 -3.59 -61.71 -37.27
CA ARG A 22 -2.74 -61.37 -36.12
C ARG A 22 -1.71 -60.34 -36.61
N ARG A 23 -2.00 -59.05 -36.45
CA ARG A 23 -0.94 -58.03 -36.41
C ARG A 23 -0.13 -58.35 -35.17
N ALA A 24 1.05 -58.95 -35.35
CA ALA A 24 2.05 -58.97 -34.32
C ALA A 24 2.36 -57.49 -34.00
N VAL A 25 1.92 -57.00 -32.84
CA VAL A 25 2.43 -55.76 -32.28
C VAL A 25 3.86 -56.06 -31.88
N SER A 26 4.78 -55.90 -32.83
CA SER A 26 6.20 -55.86 -32.53
C SER A 26 6.43 -54.59 -31.71
N THR A 27 6.61 -54.74 -30.40
CA THR A 27 7.30 -53.74 -29.60
C THR A 27 8.77 -53.78 -29.97
N ALA A 28 9.09 -53.29 -31.18
CA ALA A 28 10.43 -52.91 -31.49
C ALA A 28 10.74 -51.72 -30.57
N SER A 29 11.46 -51.96 -29.48
CA SER A 29 12.17 -50.89 -28.79
C SER A 29 13.18 -50.35 -29.80
N GLN A 30 12.78 -49.31 -30.55
CA GLN A 30 13.74 -48.54 -31.32
C GLN A 30 14.71 -47.95 -30.30
N GLN A 31 15.88 -48.58 -30.15
CA GLN A 31 17.00 -47.93 -29.48
C GLN A 31 17.28 -46.67 -30.29
N LEU A 32 16.88 -45.51 -29.75
CA LEU A 32 17.20 -44.22 -30.32
C LEU A 32 18.74 -44.20 -30.52
N PRO A 33 19.24 -43.92 -31.73
CA PRO A 33 20.68 -43.93 -31.98
C PRO A 33 21.36 -42.98 -30.99
N ALA A 34 22.56 -43.30 -30.50
CA ALA A 34 23.28 -42.49 -29.50
C ALA A 34 23.37 -40.99 -29.89
N ARG A 35 23.42 -40.69 -31.20
CA ARG A 35 23.32 -39.32 -31.74
C ARG A 35 22.01 -38.59 -31.42
N SER A 36 20.89 -39.31 -31.32
CA SER A 36 19.60 -38.78 -30.89
C SER A 36 19.59 -38.47 -29.40
N TYR A 37 20.20 -39.31 -28.56
CA TYR A 37 20.33 -39.03 -27.13
C TYR A 37 21.21 -37.80 -26.86
N VAL A 38 22.36 -37.68 -27.54
CA VAL A 38 23.23 -36.51 -27.41
C VAL A 38 22.52 -35.24 -27.88
N ARG A 39 21.76 -35.28 -28.98
CA ARG A 39 20.96 -34.14 -29.45
C ARG A 39 19.83 -33.78 -28.48
N THR A 40 19.08 -34.76 -27.99
CA THR A 40 18.02 -34.52 -27.01
C THR A 40 18.59 -33.97 -25.71
N ALA A 41 19.72 -34.50 -25.22
CA ALA A 41 20.42 -33.97 -24.07
C ALA A 41 20.91 -32.54 -24.31
N ALA A 42 21.46 -32.25 -25.49
CA ALA A 42 21.89 -30.89 -25.85
C ALA A 42 20.72 -29.91 -25.90
N TYR A 43 19.59 -30.27 -26.50
CA TYR A 43 18.39 -29.42 -26.53
C TYR A 43 17.75 -29.26 -25.15
N ALA A 44 17.70 -30.32 -24.35
CA ALA A 44 17.19 -30.24 -22.98
C ALA A 44 18.08 -29.33 -22.13
N SER A 45 19.41 -29.48 -22.21
CA SER A 45 20.36 -28.62 -21.52
C SER A 45 20.25 -27.16 -21.97
N LEU A 46 20.15 -26.91 -23.28
CA LEU A 46 19.97 -25.57 -23.81
C LEU A 46 18.67 -24.95 -23.29
N LEU A 47 17.56 -25.69 -23.34
CA LEU A 47 16.28 -25.24 -22.81
C LEU A 47 16.38 -24.88 -21.32
N VAL A 48 16.94 -25.77 -20.49
CA VAL A 48 17.09 -25.54 -19.05
C VAL A 48 17.96 -24.31 -18.78
N VAL A 49 19.10 -24.18 -19.45
CA VAL A 49 20.00 -23.03 -19.29
C VAL A 49 19.33 -21.73 -19.76
N SER A 50 18.70 -21.73 -20.93
CA SER A 50 18.00 -20.56 -21.47
C SER A 50 16.81 -20.16 -20.59
N THR A 51 16.01 -21.11 -20.08
CA THR A 51 14.91 -20.83 -19.17
C THR A 51 15.42 -20.30 -17.83
N GLY A 52 16.50 -20.86 -17.28
CA GLY A 52 17.12 -20.36 -16.04
C GLY A 52 17.65 -18.94 -16.19
N LEU A 53 18.40 -18.66 -17.25
CA LEU A 53 18.91 -17.32 -17.55
C LEU A 53 17.78 -16.32 -17.79
N PHE A 54 16.74 -16.72 -18.52
CA PHE A 54 15.56 -15.88 -18.72
C PHE A 54 14.83 -15.60 -17.41
N ALA A 55 14.70 -16.59 -16.52
CA ALA A 55 14.09 -16.38 -15.21
C ALA A 55 14.87 -15.37 -14.37
N VAL A 56 16.20 -15.48 -14.30
CA VAL A 56 17.06 -14.51 -13.59
C VAL A 56 16.87 -13.10 -14.19
N TYR A 57 16.89 -12.99 -15.52
CA TYR A 57 16.66 -11.74 -16.21
C TYR A 57 15.25 -11.16 -15.97
N TYR A 58 14.21 -11.99 -16.02
CA TYR A 58 12.84 -11.57 -15.78
C TYR A 58 12.62 -11.11 -14.34
N PHE A 59 13.18 -11.81 -13.34
CA PHE A 59 12.98 -11.46 -11.95
C PHE A 59 13.80 -10.25 -11.48
N ASP A 60 14.78 -9.78 -12.25
CA ASP A 60 15.43 -8.50 -12.01
C ASP A 60 14.54 -7.34 -12.51
N CYS A 61 14.07 -6.48 -11.60
CA CYS A 61 13.20 -5.36 -11.98
C CYS A 61 13.85 -4.35 -12.94
N ARG A 62 15.19 -4.32 -13.00
CA ARG A 62 15.99 -3.42 -13.85
C ARG A 62 16.11 -3.92 -15.28
N ALA A 63 15.71 -5.16 -15.55
CA ALA A 63 15.82 -5.76 -16.86
C ALA A 63 15.12 -4.92 -17.94
N ALA A 64 15.81 -4.72 -19.07
CA ALA A 64 15.33 -3.91 -20.18
C ALA A 64 13.97 -4.40 -20.72
N LEU A 65 13.68 -5.70 -20.60
CA LEU A 65 12.39 -6.29 -20.95
C LEU A 65 11.21 -5.55 -20.29
N HIS A 66 11.33 -5.17 -19.02
CA HIS A 66 10.22 -4.55 -18.30
C HIS A 66 9.90 -3.15 -18.82
N LYS A 67 10.94 -2.31 -18.97
CA LYS A 67 10.82 -0.92 -19.40
C LYS A 67 10.53 -0.77 -20.89
N TYR A 68 11.18 -1.56 -21.73
CA TYR A 68 11.15 -1.39 -23.19
C TYR A 68 10.19 -2.34 -23.92
N VAL A 69 9.71 -3.41 -23.27
CA VAL A 69 8.78 -4.37 -23.89
C VAL A 69 7.48 -4.49 -23.10
N VAL A 70 7.52 -4.97 -21.86
CA VAL A 70 6.31 -5.29 -21.07
C VAL A 70 5.46 -4.05 -20.85
N THR A 71 6.06 -2.96 -20.35
CA THR A 71 5.32 -1.73 -20.03
C THR A 71 4.71 -1.07 -21.29
N PRO A 72 5.46 -0.89 -22.41
CA PRO A 72 4.87 -0.42 -23.66
C PRO A 72 3.78 -1.33 -24.21
N VAL A 73 3.97 -2.66 -24.20
CA VAL A 73 2.96 -3.60 -24.68
C VAL A 73 1.67 -3.46 -23.89
N ILE A 74 1.72 -3.47 -22.55
CA ILE A 74 0.54 -3.25 -21.70
C ILE A 74 -0.11 -1.91 -22.04
N ARG A 75 0.69 -0.85 -22.15
CA ARG A 75 0.20 0.53 -22.40
C ARG A 75 -0.52 0.69 -23.74
N TYR A 76 -0.05 0.03 -24.80
CA TYR A 76 -0.59 0.17 -26.15
C TYR A 76 -1.65 -0.87 -26.51
N THR A 77 -1.75 -1.99 -25.77
CA THR A 77 -2.70 -3.08 -26.06
C THR A 77 -3.90 -3.13 -25.13
N LEU A 78 -3.78 -2.60 -23.91
CA LEU A 78 -4.85 -2.60 -22.91
C LEU A 78 -5.29 -1.16 -22.60
N ASP A 79 -6.56 -1.00 -22.19
CA ASP A 79 -6.97 0.26 -21.60
C ASP A 79 -6.22 0.52 -20.28
N PRO A 80 -6.01 1.78 -19.89
CA PRO A 80 -5.20 2.12 -18.72
C PRO A 80 -5.63 1.44 -17.42
N GLU A 81 -6.94 1.26 -17.19
CA GLU A 81 -7.43 0.66 -15.96
C GLU A 81 -7.22 -0.87 -15.95
N THR A 82 -7.41 -1.54 -17.10
CA THR A 82 -7.13 -2.97 -17.23
C THR A 82 -5.64 -3.27 -17.13
N GLY A 83 -4.78 -2.47 -17.77
CA GLY A 83 -3.32 -2.59 -17.65
C GLY A 83 -2.84 -2.43 -16.19
N HIS A 84 -3.40 -1.45 -15.48
CA HIS A 84 -3.12 -1.24 -14.06
C HIS A 84 -3.54 -2.44 -13.19
N LYS A 85 -4.74 -2.98 -13.41
CA LYS A 85 -5.22 -4.18 -12.69
C LYS A 85 -4.36 -5.41 -12.96
N LEU A 86 -3.88 -5.58 -14.20
CA LEU A 86 -2.94 -6.65 -14.53
C LEU A 86 -1.63 -6.49 -13.74
N ALA A 87 -1.08 -5.27 -13.68
CA ALA A 87 0.13 -5.00 -12.91
C ALA A 87 -0.04 -5.35 -11.42
N ILE A 88 -1.15 -4.94 -10.79
CA ILE A 88 -1.46 -5.30 -9.39
C ILE A 88 -1.54 -6.81 -9.20
N ARG A 89 -2.21 -7.54 -10.10
CA ARG A 89 -2.29 -9.01 -10.01
C ARG A 89 -0.93 -9.68 -10.13
N VAL A 90 -0.07 -9.22 -11.04
CA VAL A 90 1.30 -9.75 -11.17
C VAL A 90 2.08 -9.47 -9.89
N LEU A 91 1.99 -8.25 -9.36
CA LEU A 91 2.65 -7.86 -8.11
C LEU A 91 2.19 -8.70 -6.91
N ALA A 92 0.90 -9.03 -6.85
CA ALA A 92 0.30 -9.85 -5.80
C ALA A 92 0.58 -11.36 -5.96
N SER A 93 0.93 -11.83 -7.17
CA SER A 93 1.00 -13.27 -7.49
C SER A 93 2.26 -13.99 -6.98
N GLY A 94 3.27 -13.25 -6.50
CA GLY A 94 4.59 -13.81 -6.19
C GLY A 94 5.51 -14.01 -7.40
N LEU A 95 5.00 -13.82 -8.62
CA LEU A 95 5.76 -13.82 -9.88
C LEU A 95 6.29 -12.43 -10.27
N ALA A 96 6.16 -11.44 -9.39
CA ALA A 96 6.67 -10.10 -9.65
C ALA A 96 8.20 -10.07 -9.72
N PRO A 97 8.79 -9.23 -10.59
CA PRO A 97 10.19 -8.86 -10.49
C PRO A 97 10.51 -8.23 -9.13
N ARG A 98 11.78 -8.25 -8.75
CA ARG A 98 12.30 -7.71 -7.49
C ARG A 98 13.53 -6.85 -7.74
N ASP A 99 13.78 -5.90 -6.86
CA ASP A 99 15.06 -5.18 -6.79
C ASP A 99 16.09 -6.10 -6.12
N PRO A 100 17.13 -6.57 -6.83
CA PRO A 100 18.12 -7.48 -6.25
C PRO A 100 19.21 -6.73 -5.46
N LEU A 101 19.21 -5.39 -5.49
CA LEU A 101 20.27 -4.58 -4.90
C LEU A 101 19.86 -4.02 -3.53
N SER A 102 20.85 -3.84 -2.67
CA SER A 102 20.71 -3.04 -1.45
C SER A 102 20.72 -1.54 -1.80
N ASP A 103 20.13 -0.73 -0.91
CA ASP A 103 20.14 0.73 -1.05
C ASP A 103 21.49 1.32 -0.65
N ASP A 104 21.82 2.45 -1.27
CA ASP A 104 23.06 3.17 -1.02
C ASP A 104 22.97 3.96 0.31
N GLU A 105 24.05 3.97 1.10
CA GLU A 105 24.10 4.68 2.38
C GLU A 105 23.81 6.20 2.24
N PHE A 106 24.13 6.80 1.09
CA PHE A 106 23.79 8.21 0.81
C PHE A 106 22.28 8.48 0.78
N LEU A 107 21.45 7.44 0.60
CA LEU A 107 20.00 7.53 0.55
C LEU A 107 19.34 7.37 1.92
N LYS A 108 20.05 6.97 2.98
CA LYS A 108 19.42 6.78 4.28
C LYS A 108 18.75 8.06 4.78
N VAL A 109 17.54 7.89 5.32
CA VAL A 109 16.71 8.98 5.81
C VAL A 109 16.02 8.58 7.11
N GLU A 110 15.91 9.54 8.02
CA GLU A 110 15.13 9.42 9.24
C GLU A 110 13.76 10.09 9.04
N LEU A 111 12.67 9.36 9.33
CA LEU A 111 11.32 9.91 9.42
C LEU A 111 10.71 9.55 10.76
N TRP A 112 10.41 10.56 11.58
CA TRP A 112 9.81 10.40 12.90
C TRP A 112 10.58 9.51 13.88
N GLY A 113 11.91 9.50 13.79
CA GLY A 113 12.77 8.61 14.57
C GLY A 113 13.02 7.24 13.91
N GLU A 114 12.30 6.92 12.83
CA GLU A 114 12.46 5.66 12.09
C GLU A 114 13.45 5.80 10.95
N GLN A 115 14.38 4.85 10.86
CA GLN A 115 15.40 4.83 9.82
C GLN A 115 14.92 4.04 8.60
N LEU A 116 14.82 4.73 7.45
CA LEU A 116 14.49 4.12 6.17
C LEU A 116 15.71 3.98 5.28
N SER A 117 15.72 2.92 4.46
CA SER A 117 16.82 2.64 3.53
C SER A 117 16.95 3.67 2.39
N SER A 118 15.86 4.37 2.07
CA SER A 118 15.78 5.33 0.96
C SER A 118 14.62 6.32 1.17
N PRO A 119 14.68 7.55 0.62
CA PRO A 119 13.56 8.50 0.68
C PRO A 119 12.47 8.22 -0.35
N VAL A 120 12.60 7.16 -1.17
CA VAL A 120 11.72 6.91 -2.31
C VAL A 120 10.55 6.00 -1.92
N GLY A 121 9.35 6.55 -1.97
CA GLY A 121 8.08 5.87 -1.69
C GLY A 121 7.16 5.73 -2.90
N LEU A 122 6.12 4.94 -2.73
CA LEU A 122 4.98 4.83 -3.65
C LEU A 122 3.81 5.67 -3.13
N ALA A 123 3.23 6.50 -3.99
CA ALA A 123 2.05 7.31 -3.66
C ALA A 123 0.75 6.49 -3.61
N ALA A 124 -0.24 6.96 -2.84
CA ALA A 124 -1.60 6.42 -2.91
C ALA A 124 -2.18 6.40 -4.32
N GLY A 125 -3.11 5.49 -4.51
CA GLY A 125 -3.91 5.33 -5.71
C GLY A 125 -3.40 4.23 -6.63
N PHE A 126 -2.15 3.80 -6.47
CA PHE A 126 -1.61 2.66 -7.19
C PHE A 126 -2.21 1.35 -6.65
N ASP A 127 -1.93 0.98 -5.40
CA ASP A 127 -2.57 -0.15 -4.74
C ASP A 127 -3.72 0.31 -3.84
N LYS A 128 -4.88 0.55 -4.44
CA LYS A 128 -6.05 1.11 -3.72
C LYS A 128 -6.61 0.18 -2.65
N ASN A 129 -6.40 -1.12 -2.81
CA ASN A 129 -7.07 -2.15 -2.03
C ASN A 129 -6.11 -2.97 -1.16
N GLY A 130 -4.80 -2.66 -1.16
CA GLY A 130 -3.80 -3.40 -0.40
C GLY A 130 -3.56 -4.82 -0.92
N GLU A 131 -3.62 -5.01 -2.23
CA GLU A 131 -3.48 -6.31 -2.90
C GLU A 131 -2.01 -6.70 -3.15
N ALA A 132 -1.13 -5.72 -3.31
CA ALA A 132 0.21 -5.89 -3.88
C ALA A 132 1.35 -5.36 -2.98
N ILE A 133 1.06 -5.10 -1.70
CA ILE A 133 1.96 -4.44 -0.75
C ILE A 133 3.37 -5.05 -0.74
N ASP A 134 3.49 -6.37 -0.57
CA ASP A 134 4.79 -7.03 -0.46
C ASP A 134 5.58 -7.03 -1.77
N GLY A 135 4.87 -7.17 -2.91
CA GLY A 135 5.45 -7.03 -4.24
C GLY A 135 6.00 -5.63 -4.47
N LEU A 136 5.27 -4.60 -4.03
CA LEU A 136 5.70 -3.20 -4.13
C LEU A 136 6.94 -2.93 -3.28
N PHE A 137 6.98 -3.37 -2.02
CA PHE A 137 8.20 -3.23 -1.21
C PHE A 137 9.38 -4.03 -1.78
N SER A 138 9.13 -5.17 -2.45
CA SER A 138 10.16 -5.96 -3.13
C SER A 138 10.71 -5.31 -4.40
N LEU A 139 10.04 -4.28 -4.94
CA LEU A 139 10.58 -3.43 -6.01
C LEU A 139 11.52 -2.33 -5.51
N GLY A 140 11.75 -2.26 -4.20
CA GLY A 140 12.73 -1.35 -3.61
C GLY A 140 12.17 -0.03 -3.08
N PHE A 141 10.85 0.15 -3.02
CA PHE A 141 10.24 1.26 -2.28
C PHE A 141 10.48 1.07 -0.77
N SER A 142 10.79 2.15 -0.05
CA SER A 142 10.93 2.17 1.42
C SER A 142 9.68 2.69 2.12
N TRP A 143 8.75 3.23 1.34
CA TRP A 143 7.43 3.68 1.78
C TRP A 143 6.38 3.20 0.78
N VAL A 144 5.30 2.56 1.24
CA VAL A 144 4.16 2.20 0.39
C VAL A 144 2.89 2.79 0.97
N GLU A 145 2.22 3.65 0.22
CA GLU A 145 0.92 4.21 0.58
C GLU A 145 -0.20 3.52 -0.21
N ILE A 146 -1.02 2.71 0.47
CA ILE A 146 -2.21 2.09 -0.13
C ILE A 146 -3.42 3.04 -0.06
N GLY A 147 -4.50 2.73 -0.77
CA GLY A 147 -5.73 3.52 -0.77
C GLY A 147 -5.78 4.58 -1.87
N SER A 148 -6.61 5.62 -1.79
CA SER A 148 -7.50 5.95 -0.68
C SER A 148 -8.60 4.91 -0.45
N VAL A 149 -8.71 4.43 0.77
CA VAL A 149 -9.73 3.47 1.20
C VAL A 149 -10.90 4.23 1.80
N THR A 150 -12.12 3.87 1.41
CA THR A 150 -13.35 4.41 2.00
C THR A 150 -13.95 3.42 2.99
N PRO A 151 -14.68 3.86 4.04
CA PRO A 151 -15.31 2.94 5.00
C PRO A 151 -16.19 1.89 4.32
N LYS A 152 -17.10 2.34 3.46
CA LYS A 152 -17.98 1.46 2.67
C LYS A 152 -17.41 1.23 1.28
N PRO A 153 -17.67 0.06 0.66
CA PRO A 153 -17.30 -0.18 -0.73
C PRO A 153 -17.98 0.82 -1.67
N GLN A 154 -17.27 1.26 -2.71
CA GLN A 154 -17.87 2.06 -3.78
C GLN A 154 -17.15 1.85 -5.13
N PRO A 155 -17.88 1.89 -6.25
CA PRO A 155 -17.31 1.58 -7.57
C PRO A 155 -16.44 2.70 -8.14
N GLY A 156 -16.50 3.91 -7.58
CA GLY A 156 -15.95 5.15 -8.13
C GLY A 156 -16.80 5.74 -9.26
N ASN A 157 -16.26 6.70 -10.00
CA ASN A 157 -16.95 7.33 -11.14
C ASN A 157 -17.02 6.40 -12.37
N PRO A 158 -17.95 6.64 -13.32
CA PRO A 158 -18.10 5.84 -14.54
C PRO A 158 -16.82 5.78 -15.40
N LYS A 159 -16.64 4.68 -16.14
CA LYS A 159 -15.53 4.46 -17.07
C LYS A 159 -15.85 5.01 -18.48
N PRO A 160 -14.84 5.39 -19.30
CA PRO A 160 -13.42 5.48 -18.96
C PRO A 160 -13.12 6.68 -18.05
N ARG A 161 -12.15 6.49 -17.15
CA ARG A 161 -11.84 7.45 -16.07
C ARG A 161 -10.35 7.62 -15.78
N VAL A 162 -9.49 7.04 -16.60
CA VAL A 162 -8.05 7.20 -16.57
C VAL A 162 -7.56 7.23 -18.01
N PHE A 163 -6.71 8.20 -18.31
CA PHE A 163 -6.24 8.53 -19.64
C PHE A 163 -4.74 8.70 -19.58
N HIS A 164 -4.04 7.97 -20.44
CA HIS A 164 -2.61 8.15 -20.65
C HIS A 164 -2.40 9.36 -21.55
N LEU A 165 -1.40 10.17 -21.24
CA LEU A 165 -0.91 11.25 -22.11
C LEU A 165 0.55 10.92 -22.48
N PRO A 166 0.80 9.97 -23.42
CA PRO A 166 2.16 9.51 -23.71
C PRO A 166 3.11 10.61 -24.18
N ASN A 167 2.61 11.62 -24.90
CA ASN A 167 3.46 12.72 -25.37
C ASN A 167 4.07 13.54 -24.22
N ASP A 168 3.39 13.56 -23.07
CA ASP A 168 3.76 14.39 -21.92
C ASP A 168 4.23 13.55 -20.72
N SER A 169 4.32 12.22 -20.87
CA SER A 169 4.57 11.26 -19.77
C SER A 169 3.64 11.50 -18.57
N ALA A 170 2.37 11.79 -18.85
CA ALA A 170 1.40 12.28 -17.88
C ALA A 170 0.14 11.40 -17.83
N LEU A 171 -0.68 11.59 -16.80
CA LEU A 171 -1.98 10.91 -16.67
C LEU A 171 -3.06 11.93 -16.33
N ILE A 172 -4.26 11.75 -16.86
CA ILE A 172 -5.47 12.39 -16.33
C ILE A 172 -6.37 11.29 -15.77
N ASN A 173 -6.89 11.49 -14.56
CA ASN A 173 -7.86 10.55 -13.99
C ASN A 173 -9.01 11.24 -13.24
N ARG A 174 -10.17 10.59 -13.29
CA ARG A 174 -11.39 10.96 -12.59
C ARG A 174 -11.96 9.80 -11.78
N TYR A 175 -11.12 9.07 -11.05
CA TYR A 175 -11.50 7.83 -10.37
C TYR A 175 -12.66 7.95 -9.38
N GLY A 176 -12.65 8.97 -8.50
CA GLY A 176 -13.67 9.14 -7.46
C GLY A 176 -13.63 8.06 -6.38
N PHE A 177 -12.43 7.73 -5.88
CA PHE A 177 -12.19 6.72 -4.83
C PHE A 177 -12.91 5.37 -5.04
N PRO A 178 -12.66 4.61 -6.12
CA PRO A 178 -13.07 3.21 -6.17
C PRO A 178 -12.37 2.45 -5.04
N SER A 179 -13.13 1.72 -4.23
CA SER A 179 -12.62 0.99 -3.06
C SER A 179 -13.50 -0.23 -2.78
N ASP A 180 -12.87 -1.33 -2.37
CA ASP A 180 -13.56 -2.52 -1.87
C ASP A 180 -14.15 -2.33 -0.46
N GLY A 181 -13.95 -1.16 0.14
CA GLY A 181 -14.38 -0.85 1.51
C GLY A 181 -13.35 -1.26 2.56
N ALA A 182 -13.45 -0.63 3.74
CA ALA A 182 -12.43 -0.76 4.77
C ALA A 182 -12.31 -2.19 5.31
N THR A 183 -13.43 -2.91 5.44
CA THR A 183 -13.44 -4.31 5.90
C THR A 183 -12.64 -5.24 4.99
N ALA A 184 -12.76 -5.10 3.67
CA ALA A 184 -12.04 -5.94 2.71
C ALA A 184 -10.54 -5.65 2.72
N VAL A 185 -10.15 -4.37 2.79
CA VAL A 185 -8.75 -3.97 2.88
C VAL A 185 -8.14 -4.43 4.21
N LEU A 186 -8.86 -4.27 5.33
CA LEU A 186 -8.43 -4.76 6.63
C LEU A 186 -8.18 -6.27 6.63
N ALA A 187 -9.06 -7.06 6.00
CA ALA A 187 -8.87 -8.49 5.87
C ALA A 187 -7.57 -8.85 5.12
N ARG A 188 -7.22 -8.09 4.07
CA ARG A 188 -5.95 -8.26 3.34
C ARG A 188 -4.74 -7.88 4.19
N LEU A 189 -4.81 -6.76 4.92
CA LEU A 189 -3.74 -6.36 5.85
C LEU A 189 -3.50 -7.44 6.91
N ARG A 190 -4.57 -7.97 7.52
CA ARG A 190 -4.48 -9.06 8.50
C ARG A 190 -3.93 -10.35 7.89
N ALA A 191 -4.27 -10.67 6.65
CA ALA A 191 -3.77 -11.85 5.96
C ALA A 191 -2.25 -11.82 5.68
N ARG A 192 -1.62 -10.62 5.71
CA ARG A 192 -0.16 -10.47 5.60
C ARG A 192 0.56 -10.84 6.89
N LEU A 193 -0.11 -10.80 8.04
CA LEU A 193 0.52 -11.03 9.33
C LEU A 193 0.95 -12.51 9.46
N PRO A 194 2.14 -12.80 10.04
CA PRO A 194 2.60 -14.16 10.25
C PRO A 194 1.59 -15.00 11.04
N LYS A 195 1.32 -16.23 10.58
CA LYS A 195 0.34 -17.13 11.20
C LYS A 195 0.70 -17.57 12.63
N ILE A 196 1.89 -17.30 13.15
CA ILE A 196 2.26 -17.64 14.54
C ILE A 196 1.40 -16.90 15.58
N LEU A 197 0.74 -15.80 15.21
CA LEU A 197 -0.33 -15.21 16.03
C LEU A 197 -1.57 -16.14 16.22
N SER A 198 -1.63 -17.29 15.55
CA SER A 198 -2.72 -18.29 15.68
C SER A 198 -2.38 -19.52 16.53
N TYR A 199 -1.11 -19.71 16.91
CA TYR A 199 -0.69 -20.77 17.83
C TYR A 199 0.37 -20.18 18.76
N ALA A 200 -0.07 -19.62 19.89
CA ALA A 200 0.79 -19.49 21.06
C ALA A 200 1.16 -20.90 21.52
N SER A 201 2.19 -21.48 20.91
CA SER A 201 2.83 -22.71 21.38
C SER A 201 3.64 -22.40 22.63
N SER A 202 3.35 -23.19 23.66
CA SER A 202 3.95 -23.22 24.99
C SER A 202 5.40 -23.70 24.97
N ASP A 203 6.30 -22.93 24.38
CA ASP A 203 7.74 -23.14 24.59
C ASP A 203 8.45 -21.80 24.72
N SER A 204 8.81 -21.50 25.95
CA SER A 204 9.54 -20.32 26.38
C SER A 204 11.02 -20.44 26.01
N GLN A 205 11.37 -20.42 24.71
CA GLN A 205 12.74 -20.19 24.21
C GLN A 205 12.86 -20.18 22.66
N MET A 206 11.91 -19.59 21.93
CA MET A 206 12.10 -19.29 20.50
C MET A 206 11.94 -17.79 20.23
N ASP A 207 12.87 -17.27 19.44
CA ASP A 207 12.93 -15.89 18.93
C ASP A 207 11.56 -15.37 18.50
N ASP A 208 11.30 -14.08 18.80
CA ASP A 208 10.06 -13.38 18.47
C ASP A 208 9.62 -13.71 17.04
N PRO A 209 8.43 -14.34 16.85
CA PRO A 209 7.95 -14.77 15.55
C PRO A 209 7.68 -13.62 14.57
N LEU A 210 7.71 -12.37 15.04
CA LEU A 210 7.71 -11.17 14.20
C LEU A 210 9.09 -10.77 13.67
N HIS A 211 10.18 -11.49 13.99
CA HIS A 211 11.55 -11.15 13.57
C HIS A 211 11.90 -9.68 13.86
N GLY A 212 11.51 -9.14 15.01
CA GLY A 212 11.77 -7.73 15.33
C GLY A 212 11.13 -6.74 14.35
N ALA A 213 10.09 -7.13 13.59
CA ALA A 213 9.32 -6.21 12.78
C ALA A 213 8.50 -5.28 13.68
N GLU A 214 9.03 -4.08 13.94
CA GLU A 214 8.32 -3.03 14.69
C GLU A 214 7.28 -2.28 13.84
N HIS A 215 7.30 -2.51 12.52
CA HIS A 215 6.52 -1.80 11.51
C HIS A 215 5.44 -2.66 10.84
N ALA A 216 4.33 -2.04 10.46
CA ALA A 216 3.23 -2.63 9.67
C ALA A 216 3.65 -3.06 8.25
N SER A 217 4.80 -2.56 7.77
CA SER A 217 5.45 -3.04 6.55
C SER A 217 5.96 -4.48 6.65
N LEU A 218 6.13 -5.01 7.88
CA LEU A 218 6.82 -6.26 8.20
C LEU A 218 8.32 -6.24 7.88
N ARG A 219 8.92 -5.04 7.78
CA ARG A 219 10.33 -4.81 7.44
C ARG A 219 10.85 -3.63 8.28
N SER A 220 11.98 -3.80 8.94
CA SER A 220 12.51 -2.81 9.90
C SER A 220 12.90 -1.46 9.29
N ASP A 221 13.18 -1.42 7.99
CA ASP A 221 13.66 -0.23 7.26
C ASP A 221 12.61 0.38 6.31
N LYS A 222 11.34 -0.01 6.46
CA LYS A 222 10.23 0.41 5.59
C LYS A 222 8.96 0.73 6.36
N LEU A 223 8.16 1.64 5.81
CA LEU A 223 6.87 2.02 6.39
C LEU A 223 5.71 1.75 5.43
N LEU A 224 4.61 1.27 6.00
CA LEU A 224 3.32 1.10 5.36
C LEU A 224 2.37 2.21 5.80
N ALA A 225 1.81 2.92 4.83
CA ALA A 225 0.80 3.94 5.06
C ALA A 225 -0.55 3.54 4.46
N VAL A 226 -1.64 3.88 5.17
CA VAL A 226 -3.01 3.75 4.65
C VAL A 226 -3.60 5.13 4.41
N ASN A 227 -3.91 5.42 3.16
CA ASN A 227 -4.58 6.64 2.78
C ASN A 227 -6.10 6.49 2.97
N LEU A 228 -6.68 7.42 3.72
CA LEU A 228 -8.09 7.43 4.12
C LEU A 228 -8.86 8.38 3.20
N GLY A 229 -10.00 7.91 2.69
CA GLY A 229 -10.91 8.69 1.86
C GLY A 229 -12.33 8.64 2.38
N LYS A 230 -13.12 9.64 1.99
CA LYS A 230 -14.55 9.75 2.31
C LYS A 230 -15.41 9.07 1.24
N ASN A 231 -16.47 8.37 1.65
CA ASN A 231 -17.47 7.87 0.73
C ASN A 231 -18.20 9.03 0.03
N LYS A 232 -18.54 8.85 -1.25
CA LYS A 232 -19.25 9.88 -2.04
C LYS A 232 -20.63 10.23 -1.47
N THR A 233 -21.26 9.28 -0.79
CA THR A 233 -22.60 9.41 -0.19
C THR A 233 -22.59 10.05 1.20
N SER A 234 -21.43 10.17 1.83
CA SER A 234 -21.32 10.79 3.16
C SER A 234 -21.48 12.31 3.06
N PRO A 235 -22.04 12.99 4.09
CA PRO A 235 -22.20 14.43 4.09
C PRO A 235 -20.89 15.16 3.74
N PRO A 236 -20.91 16.25 2.95
CA PRO A 236 -19.70 16.93 2.49
C PRO A 236 -18.70 17.27 3.60
N ASP A 237 -19.21 17.76 4.73
CA ASP A 237 -18.39 18.27 5.85
C ASP A 237 -18.20 17.23 6.98
N SER A 238 -18.74 16.01 6.82
CA SER A 238 -18.60 14.95 7.84
C SER A 238 -17.16 14.41 7.88
N ILE A 239 -16.66 14.29 9.11
CA ILE A 239 -15.34 13.72 9.44
C ILE A 239 -15.41 12.21 9.73
N ASP A 240 -16.63 11.66 9.86
CA ASP A 240 -16.88 10.31 10.41
C ASP A 240 -16.17 9.22 9.61
N ASP A 241 -16.09 9.37 8.30
CA ASP A 241 -15.42 8.39 7.45
C ASP A 241 -13.91 8.34 7.71
N PHE A 242 -13.30 9.48 8.02
CA PHE A 242 -11.88 9.55 8.37
C PHE A 242 -11.65 8.98 9.77
N VAL A 243 -12.49 9.33 10.75
CA VAL A 243 -12.45 8.76 12.11
C VAL A 243 -12.62 7.25 12.08
N ALA A 244 -13.60 6.73 11.35
CA ALA A 244 -13.79 5.29 11.15
C ALA A 244 -12.56 4.63 10.50
N GLY A 245 -11.95 5.31 9.53
CA GLY A 245 -10.70 4.89 8.90
C GLY A 245 -9.54 4.80 9.90
N VAL A 246 -9.41 5.79 10.79
CA VAL A 246 -8.39 5.81 11.85
C VAL A 246 -8.54 4.62 12.79
N HIS A 247 -9.74 4.37 13.32
CA HIS A 247 -9.97 3.21 14.19
C HIS A 247 -9.76 1.87 13.47
N THR A 248 -10.12 1.79 12.19
CA THR A 248 -10.01 0.56 11.42
C THR A 248 -8.57 0.20 11.10
N PHE A 249 -7.77 1.18 10.69
CA PHE A 249 -6.43 0.95 10.14
C PHE A 249 -5.29 1.31 11.08
N GLY A 250 -5.55 2.08 12.14
CA GLY A 250 -4.52 2.51 13.09
C GLY A 250 -3.67 1.37 13.66
N PRO A 251 -4.27 0.22 14.05
CA PRO A 251 -3.50 -0.94 14.51
C PRO A 251 -2.66 -1.68 13.44
N TYR A 252 -2.77 -1.29 12.17
CA TYR A 252 -2.21 -2.02 11.03
C TYR A 252 -1.44 -1.12 10.05
N ALA A 253 -1.07 0.09 10.49
CA ALA A 253 -0.39 1.08 9.66
C ALA A 253 0.70 1.79 10.48
N ASP A 254 1.82 2.11 9.85
CA ASP A 254 2.85 2.98 10.43
C ASP A 254 2.42 4.45 10.31
N ALA A 255 1.66 4.75 9.25
CA ALA A 255 1.08 6.06 9.01
C ALA A 255 -0.33 6.00 8.43
N LEU A 256 -1.17 6.96 8.81
CA LEU A 256 -2.50 7.20 8.27
C LEU A 256 -2.51 8.53 7.55
N VAL A 257 -3.04 8.57 6.33
CA VAL A 257 -3.04 9.78 5.50
C VAL A 257 -4.46 10.26 5.26
N VAL A 258 -4.81 11.44 5.80
CA VAL A 258 -6.08 12.12 5.60
C VAL A 258 -6.07 12.80 4.23
N ASN A 259 -6.88 12.30 3.29
CA ASN A 259 -6.91 12.80 1.92
C ASN A 259 -8.13 13.67 1.64
N VAL A 260 -7.90 14.98 1.69
CA VAL A 260 -8.89 16.03 1.36
C VAL A 260 -8.65 16.68 0.00
N SER A 261 -7.79 16.10 -0.84
CA SER A 261 -7.23 16.79 -2.01
C SER A 261 -7.65 16.22 -3.37
N SER A 262 -8.43 15.15 -3.39
CA SER A 262 -8.93 14.55 -4.64
C SER A 262 -9.87 15.51 -5.38
N PRO A 263 -9.61 15.84 -6.66
CA PRO A 263 -10.53 16.65 -7.46
C PRO A 263 -11.78 15.87 -7.92
N ASN A 264 -11.81 14.56 -7.66
CA ASN A 264 -12.75 13.63 -8.27
C ASN A 264 -13.89 13.22 -7.34
N THR A 265 -13.86 13.72 -6.11
CA THR A 265 -14.91 13.55 -5.10
C THR A 265 -15.50 14.95 -4.84
N PRO A 266 -16.76 15.21 -5.24
CA PRO A 266 -17.36 16.54 -5.12
C PRO A 266 -17.29 17.10 -3.70
N GLY A 267 -16.95 18.38 -3.57
CA GLY A 267 -16.85 19.10 -2.28
C GLY A 267 -15.60 18.79 -1.45
N LEU A 268 -14.88 17.70 -1.72
CA LEU A 268 -13.79 17.24 -0.85
C LEU A 268 -12.67 18.28 -0.67
N ARG A 269 -12.29 18.98 -1.75
CA ARG A 269 -11.26 20.03 -1.68
C ARG A 269 -11.67 21.23 -0.84
N GLY A 270 -12.96 21.46 -0.63
CA GLY A 270 -13.48 22.51 0.25
C GLY A 270 -13.16 22.27 1.73
N MET A 271 -12.91 21.00 2.12
CA MET A 271 -12.47 20.64 3.47
C MET A 271 -11.04 21.12 3.78
N GLN A 272 -10.32 21.71 2.81
CA GLN A 272 -9.02 22.35 3.04
C GLN A 272 -9.14 23.79 3.56
N SER A 273 -10.36 24.35 3.61
CA SER A 273 -10.59 25.64 4.27
C SER A 273 -10.27 25.54 5.77
N ARG A 274 -9.73 26.61 6.34
CA ARG A 274 -9.17 26.60 7.69
C ARG A 274 -10.07 25.97 8.75
N THR A 275 -11.31 26.44 8.87
CA THR A 275 -12.24 26.00 9.93
C THR A 275 -12.60 24.52 9.80
N LEU A 276 -12.97 24.07 8.59
CA LEU A 276 -13.32 22.67 8.35
C LEU A 276 -12.10 21.75 8.53
N LEU A 277 -10.91 22.24 8.17
CA LEU A 277 -9.68 21.49 8.32
C LEU A 277 -9.27 21.36 9.79
N GLU A 278 -9.40 22.41 10.60
CA GLU A 278 -9.16 22.35 12.05
C GLU A 278 -10.11 21.36 12.74
N GLU A 279 -11.40 21.37 12.39
CA GLU A 279 -12.38 20.39 12.90
C GLU A 279 -12.02 18.96 12.49
N LEU A 280 -11.74 18.75 11.20
CA LEU A 280 -11.33 17.45 10.68
C LEU A 280 -10.08 16.93 11.39
N LEU A 281 -9.01 17.74 11.42
CA LEU A 281 -7.73 17.36 12.00
C LEU A 281 -7.87 17.09 13.51
N GLY A 282 -8.62 17.92 14.24
CA GLY A 282 -8.88 17.71 15.67
C GLY A 282 -9.57 16.38 15.93
N GLY A 283 -10.63 16.06 15.16
CA GLY A 283 -11.36 14.81 15.33
C GLY A 283 -10.55 13.56 14.98
N VAL A 284 -9.75 13.60 13.90
CA VAL A 284 -8.90 12.45 13.54
C VAL A 284 -7.68 12.30 14.45
N VAL A 285 -7.14 13.38 15.02
CA VAL A 285 -6.08 13.31 16.04
C VAL A 285 -6.62 12.68 17.31
N ALA A 286 -7.81 13.11 17.77
CA ALA A 286 -8.46 12.50 18.93
C ALA A 286 -8.71 10.99 18.70
N ALA A 287 -9.29 10.62 17.56
CA ALA A 287 -9.50 9.23 17.20
C ALA A 287 -8.21 8.41 17.12
N ARG A 288 -7.12 9.02 16.65
CA ARG A 288 -5.79 8.40 16.56
C ARG A 288 -5.21 8.16 17.95
N ASP A 289 -5.42 9.10 18.86
CA ASP A 289 -4.92 9.04 20.24
C ASP A 289 -5.64 7.97 21.08
N GLU A 290 -6.85 7.55 20.67
CA GLU A 290 -7.56 6.40 21.22
C GLU A 290 -7.02 5.04 20.73
N VAL A 291 -6.23 5.02 19.65
CA VAL A 291 -5.68 3.76 19.09
C VAL A 291 -4.57 3.23 20.00
N ALA A 292 -4.85 2.13 20.69
CA ALA A 292 -3.85 1.41 21.49
C ALA A 292 -2.81 0.73 20.60
N ALA A 293 -1.55 0.68 21.08
CA ALA A 293 -0.50 -0.13 20.48
C ALA A 293 -0.91 -1.62 20.46
N THR A 294 -0.53 -2.34 19.41
CA THR A 294 -0.80 -3.76 19.28
C THR A 294 0.49 -4.56 19.16
N SER A 295 0.39 -5.89 19.17
CA SER A 295 1.53 -6.75 18.85
C SER A 295 2.05 -6.56 17.41
N VAL A 296 1.28 -5.92 16.53
CA VAL A 296 1.64 -5.69 15.12
C VAL A 296 2.35 -4.35 14.94
N THR A 297 1.91 -3.32 15.67
CA THR A 297 2.51 -2.00 15.67
C THR A 297 2.74 -1.56 17.12
N LYS A 298 4.02 -1.47 17.52
CA LYS A 298 4.39 -1.00 18.86
C LYS A 298 4.17 0.50 19.03
N HIS A 299 4.02 1.21 17.91
CA HIS A 299 3.90 2.66 17.87
C HIS A 299 2.51 3.08 17.43
N ARG A 300 2.06 4.19 17.99
CA ARG A 300 0.87 4.91 17.55
C ARG A 300 1.12 5.40 16.11
N PRO A 301 0.18 5.19 15.17
CA PRO A 301 0.40 5.56 13.77
C PRO A 301 0.61 7.07 13.62
N LYS A 302 1.51 7.45 12.70
CA LYS A 302 1.72 8.85 12.33
C LYS A 302 0.54 9.34 11.51
N LEU A 303 0.08 10.56 11.76
CA LEU A 303 -1.05 11.14 11.05
C LEU A 303 -0.58 12.21 10.05
N LEU A 304 -0.85 12.00 8.77
CA LEU A 304 -0.44 12.91 7.71
C LEU A 304 -1.65 13.53 7.02
N LEU A 305 -1.49 14.77 6.55
CA LEU A 305 -2.45 15.44 5.67
C LEU A 305 -1.96 15.39 4.22
N LYS A 306 -2.83 15.08 3.24
CA LYS A 306 -2.49 15.17 1.80
C LYS A 306 -3.26 16.29 1.13
N ILE A 307 -2.55 17.28 0.62
CA ILE A 307 -3.13 18.53 0.08
C ILE A 307 -3.07 18.62 -1.45
N ALA A 308 -3.92 19.48 -2.02
CA ALA A 308 -3.93 19.76 -3.45
C ALA A 308 -2.81 20.75 -3.84
N PRO A 309 -2.34 20.71 -5.10
CA PRO A 309 -1.42 21.73 -5.63
C PRO A 309 -2.16 22.99 -6.12
N ASP A 310 -3.47 22.92 -6.25
CA ASP A 310 -4.31 23.98 -6.81
C ASP A 310 -4.77 24.94 -5.73
N LEU A 311 -3.81 25.57 -5.07
CA LEU A 311 -4.02 26.49 -3.95
C LEU A 311 -3.27 27.79 -4.21
N ASP A 312 -3.82 28.91 -3.77
CA ASP A 312 -3.08 30.17 -3.65
C ASP A 312 -2.28 30.23 -2.34
N GLU A 313 -1.43 31.26 -2.19
CA GLU A 313 -0.57 31.39 -1.01
C GLU A 313 -1.36 31.57 0.29
N SER A 314 -2.53 32.22 0.23
CA SER A 314 -3.38 32.42 1.41
C SER A 314 -4.05 31.11 1.85
N GLU A 315 -4.50 30.30 0.90
CA GLU A 315 -5.03 28.96 1.16
C GLU A 315 -3.96 28.03 1.75
N VAL A 316 -2.72 28.10 1.25
CA VAL A 316 -1.59 27.36 1.84
C VAL A 316 -1.28 27.85 3.27
N ALA A 317 -1.36 29.16 3.52
CA ALA A 317 -1.19 29.74 4.86
C ALA A 317 -2.28 29.28 5.83
N ASP A 318 -3.53 29.20 5.39
CA ASP A 318 -4.66 28.70 6.18
C ASP A 318 -4.49 27.21 6.53
N ILE A 319 -4.07 26.38 5.57
CA ILE A 319 -3.74 24.97 5.83
C ILE A 319 -2.61 24.86 6.85
N ALA A 320 -1.54 25.65 6.69
CA ALA A 320 -0.43 25.62 7.63
C ALA A 320 -0.87 26.06 9.04
N ALA A 321 -1.74 27.07 9.14
CA ALA A 321 -2.32 27.51 10.40
C ALA A 321 -3.15 26.40 11.07
N ALA A 322 -4.01 25.72 10.32
CA ALA A 322 -4.81 24.60 10.83
C ALA A 322 -3.94 23.44 11.35
N VAL A 323 -2.89 23.08 10.60
CA VAL A 323 -1.92 22.05 10.99
C VAL A 323 -1.20 22.43 12.29
N ARG A 324 -0.74 23.67 12.43
CA ARG A 324 -0.09 24.15 13.67
C ARG A 324 -1.06 24.22 14.85
N ALA A 325 -2.30 24.67 14.61
CA ALA A 325 -3.31 24.87 15.65
C ALA A 325 -3.81 23.55 16.26
N THR A 326 -3.91 22.49 15.46
CA THR A 326 -4.45 21.20 15.93
C THR A 326 -3.52 20.52 16.93
N ASN A 327 -2.19 20.63 16.72
CA ASN A 327 -1.17 19.80 17.35
C ASN A 327 -1.38 18.28 17.07
N GLY A 328 -0.31 17.52 16.83
CA GLY A 328 -0.42 16.07 16.58
C GLY A 328 -0.64 15.63 15.13
N VAL A 329 -0.61 16.55 14.15
CA VAL A 329 -0.37 16.21 12.74
C VAL A 329 1.13 16.01 12.54
N ASP A 330 1.51 14.79 12.15
CA ASP A 330 2.92 14.35 12.09
C ASP A 330 3.59 14.67 10.75
N GLY A 331 2.85 15.04 9.69
CA GLY A 331 3.45 15.38 8.41
C GLY A 331 2.44 15.83 7.35
N VAL A 332 2.94 16.37 6.25
CA VAL A 332 2.10 16.79 5.11
C VAL A 332 2.64 16.28 3.79
N ILE A 333 1.79 15.67 2.97
CA ILE A 333 2.11 15.20 1.62
C ILE A 333 1.70 16.27 0.61
N VAL A 334 2.68 16.78 -0.14
CA VAL A 334 2.52 17.81 -1.16
C VAL A 334 3.00 17.25 -2.50
N SER A 335 2.13 16.81 -3.40
CA SER A 335 0.69 17.08 -3.47
C SER A 335 -0.08 15.97 -4.19
N ASN A 336 -1.39 16.15 -4.27
CA ASN A 336 -2.28 15.38 -5.14
C ASN A 336 -2.22 15.90 -6.60
N THR A 337 -3.08 15.38 -7.47
CA THR A 337 -3.18 15.79 -8.88
C THR A 337 -3.66 17.24 -9.05
N THR A 338 -3.30 17.91 -10.15
CA THR A 338 -3.78 19.27 -10.48
C THR A 338 -5.00 19.25 -11.42
N ILE A 339 -5.95 20.16 -11.24
CA ILE A 339 -7.03 20.40 -12.24
C ILE A 339 -6.60 21.37 -13.34
N ARG A 340 -5.44 22.04 -13.19
CA ARG A 340 -4.90 22.92 -14.21
C ARG A 340 -4.54 22.12 -15.46
N ARG A 341 -4.49 22.83 -16.59
CA ARG A 341 -3.99 22.33 -17.88
C ARG A 341 -2.86 23.24 -18.34
N PRO A 342 -1.62 22.98 -17.88
CA PRO A 342 -0.49 23.86 -18.12
C PRO A 342 -0.22 24.03 -19.62
N PRO A 343 0.25 25.21 -20.05
CA PRO A 343 0.74 25.37 -21.41
C PRO A 343 1.91 24.40 -21.63
N GLY A 344 1.92 23.69 -22.76
CA GLY A 344 2.94 22.69 -23.09
C GLY A 344 2.45 21.23 -23.02
N VAL A 345 1.31 20.94 -22.38
CA VAL A 345 0.66 19.63 -22.50
C VAL A 345 0.11 19.46 -23.92
N SER A 346 0.65 18.48 -24.64
CA SER A 346 0.48 18.33 -26.08
C SER A 346 -0.47 17.21 -26.46
N ASP A 347 -0.64 16.19 -25.62
CA ASP A 347 -1.44 15.01 -25.90
C ASP A 347 -2.93 15.33 -26.15
N PRO A 348 -3.60 14.66 -27.11
CA PRO A 348 -5.03 14.86 -27.35
C PRO A 348 -5.93 14.65 -26.12
N ASN A 349 -5.54 13.77 -25.19
CA ASN A 349 -6.29 13.50 -23.97
C ASN A 349 -6.23 14.66 -22.95
N LYS A 350 -5.50 15.75 -23.22
CA LYS A 350 -5.41 16.92 -22.31
C LYS A 350 -6.75 17.55 -21.96
N PHE A 351 -7.77 17.37 -22.80
CA PHE A 351 -9.13 17.89 -22.60
C PHE A 351 -10.00 17.01 -21.68
N GLU A 352 -9.51 15.82 -21.31
CA GLU A 352 -10.23 14.94 -20.40
C GLU A 352 -10.42 15.58 -19.02
N GLN A 353 -11.58 15.34 -18.42
CA GLN A 353 -11.87 15.80 -17.06
C GLN A 353 -11.13 14.99 -16.01
N GLY A 354 -10.77 15.64 -14.91
CA GLY A 354 -10.13 15.04 -13.75
C GLY A 354 -8.77 15.66 -13.43
N GLY A 355 -8.07 15.03 -12.50
CA GLY A 355 -6.74 15.45 -12.06
C GLY A 355 -5.63 14.99 -13.00
N LEU A 356 -4.78 15.93 -13.41
CA LEU A 356 -3.53 15.75 -14.15
C LEU A 356 -2.38 15.40 -13.19
N SER A 357 -1.57 14.42 -13.55
CA SER A 357 -0.33 14.04 -12.87
C SER A 357 0.81 13.80 -13.86
N GLY A 358 2.02 13.57 -13.36
CA GLY A 358 3.23 13.44 -14.18
C GLY A 358 4.04 14.74 -14.25
N PRO A 359 5.06 14.82 -15.11
CA PRO A 359 5.97 15.97 -15.18
C PRO A 359 5.29 17.34 -15.27
N PRO A 360 4.17 17.53 -16.01
CA PRO A 360 3.49 18.83 -16.07
C PRO A 360 2.96 19.36 -14.72
N LEU A 361 2.74 18.48 -13.74
CA LEU A 361 2.31 18.86 -12.39
C LEU A 361 3.47 19.39 -11.52
N LYS A 362 4.70 18.98 -11.79
CA LYS A 362 5.87 19.22 -10.92
C LYS A 362 6.05 20.68 -10.51
N PRO A 363 5.95 21.69 -11.41
CA PRO A 363 6.14 23.08 -11.03
C PRO A 363 5.14 23.57 -9.97
N TYR A 364 3.88 23.15 -10.06
CA TYR A 364 2.84 23.53 -9.10
C TYR A 364 3.03 22.83 -7.76
N ALA A 365 3.32 21.53 -7.79
CA ALA A 365 3.61 20.77 -6.58
C ALA A 365 4.81 21.33 -5.81
N LEU A 366 5.89 21.69 -6.50
CA LEU A 366 7.06 22.33 -5.89
C LEU A 366 6.78 23.72 -5.36
N ALA A 367 5.98 24.53 -6.07
CA ALA A 367 5.59 25.85 -5.59
C ALA A 367 4.81 25.73 -4.27
N THR A 368 3.78 24.88 -4.21
CA THR A 368 3.01 24.61 -2.99
C THR A 368 3.91 24.10 -1.86
N LEU A 369 4.86 23.20 -2.16
CA LEU A 369 5.75 22.63 -1.17
C LEU A 369 6.69 23.70 -0.58
N ARG A 370 7.30 24.55 -1.41
CA ARG A 370 8.19 25.62 -0.97
C ARG A 370 7.44 26.63 -0.09
N THR A 371 6.24 27.04 -0.49
CA THR A 371 5.38 27.92 0.31
C THR A 371 5.04 27.27 1.64
N LEU A 372 4.56 26.03 1.64
CA LEU A 372 4.19 25.32 2.86
C LEU A 372 5.39 25.11 3.80
N ARG A 373 6.57 24.82 3.26
CA ARG A 373 7.78 24.61 4.06
C ARG A 373 8.11 25.84 4.90
N GLY A 374 7.96 27.04 4.32
CA GLY A 374 8.14 28.31 5.02
C GLY A 374 7.11 28.63 6.11
N LEU A 375 6.01 27.89 6.14
CA LEU A 375 4.90 28.11 7.05
C LEU A 375 4.79 27.01 8.12
N LEU A 376 5.50 25.91 8.00
CA LEU A 376 5.49 24.82 8.98
C LEU A 376 6.85 24.69 9.70
N PRO A 377 6.86 24.35 10.99
CA PRO A 377 8.10 24.16 11.74
C PRO A 377 8.90 22.94 11.22
N PRO A 378 10.22 22.90 11.46
CA PRO A 378 11.07 21.77 11.07
C PRO A 378 10.60 20.40 11.54
N SER A 379 9.91 20.36 12.69
CA SER A 379 9.36 19.13 13.30
C SER A 379 8.28 18.45 12.47
N ILE A 380 7.66 19.15 11.52
CA ILE A 380 6.65 18.59 10.62
C ILE A 380 7.31 18.30 9.26
N PRO A 381 7.68 17.03 8.98
CA PRO A 381 8.24 16.63 7.68
C PRO A 381 7.24 16.83 6.54
N LEU A 382 7.76 17.21 5.38
CA LEU A 382 7.01 17.26 4.12
C LEU A 382 7.37 16.08 3.23
N ILE A 383 6.38 15.45 2.61
CA ILE A 383 6.59 14.40 1.62
C ILE A 383 6.23 14.94 0.24
N GLY A 384 7.22 14.97 -0.66
CA GLY A 384 7.07 15.45 -2.03
C GLY A 384 6.36 14.44 -2.93
N CYS A 385 5.34 14.86 -3.67
CA CYS A 385 4.59 14.01 -4.60
C CYS A 385 4.11 14.84 -5.79
N GLY A 386 4.65 14.59 -6.99
CA GLY A 386 4.19 15.27 -8.19
C GLY A 386 5.27 15.41 -9.26
N GLY A 387 5.13 14.63 -10.33
CA GLY A 387 6.01 14.73 -11.51
C GLY A 387 7.48 14.38 -11.26
N ILE A 388 7.75 13.55 -10.25
CA ILE A 388 9.08 13.01 -9.96
C ILE A 388 9.30 11.81 -10.88
N SER A 389 10.31 11.89 -11.73
CA SER A 389 10.63 10.88 -12.75
C SER A 389 12.11 10.48 -12.80
N SER A 390 12.96 11.19 -12.07
CA SER A 390 14.41 11.02 -12.02
C SER A 390 14.97 11.28 -10.62
N GLY A 391 16.21 10.88 -10.37
CA GLY A 391 16.94 11.24 -9.17
C GLY A 391 17.14 12.75 -9.01
N ALA A 392 17.30 13.47 -10.14
CA ALA A 392 17.40 14.93 -10.15
C ALA A 392 16.09 15.60 -9.70
N ASP A 393 14.93 15.06 -10.09
CA ASP A 393 13.64 15.54 -9.61
C ASP A 393 13.52 15.33 -8.10
N ALA A 394 13.90 14.15 -7.60
CA ALA A 394 13.87 13.85 -6.17
C ALA A 394 14.78 14.79 -5.37
N LEU A 395 15.99 15.07 -5.87
CA LEU A 395 16.92 16.01 -5.25
C LEU A 395 16.39 17.45 -5.23
N GLU A 396 15.64 17.86 -6.26
CA GLU A 396 14.97 19.17 -6.26
C GLU A 396 13.92 19.27 -5.15
N TYR A 397 13.15 18.21 -4.92
CA TYR A 397 12.21 18.13 -3.81
C TYR A 397 12.93 18.17 -2.44
N ALA A 398 14.06 17.46 -2.29
CA ALA A 398 14.88 17.53 -1.07
C ALA A 398 15.32 18.96 -0.77
N ARG A 399 15.84 19.67 -1.79
CA ARG A 399 16.27 21.07 -1.69
C ARG A 399 15.14 22.04 -1.39
N ALA A 400 13.91 21.67 -1.72
CA ALA A 400 12.72 22.42 -1.34
C ALA A 400 12.24 22.11 0.09
N GLY A 401 12.90 21.19 0.80
CA GLY A 401 12.59 20.81 2.18
C GLY A 401 11.70 19.57 2.33
N ALA A 402 11.56 18.75 1.27
CA ALA A 402 10.88 17.46 1.37
C ALA A 402 11.78 16.43 2.05
N SER A 403 11.30 15.81 3.13
CA SER A 403 12.00 14.75 3.86
C SER A 403 11.98 13.42 3.12
N ALA A 404 10.96 13.18 2.29
CA ALA A 404 10.86 12.01 1.41
C ALA A 404 10.08 12.34 0.14
N VAL A 405 10.08 11.44 -0.84
CA VAL A 405 9.37 11.62 -2.12
C VAL A 405 8.53 10.41 -2.51
N GLN A 406 7.45 10.62 -3.24
CA GLN A 406 6.58 9.56 -3.74
C GLN A 406 6.51 9.52 -5.27
N LEU A 407 6.53 8.30 -5.81
CA LEU A 407 6.38 8.02 -7.24
C LEU A 407 4.98 7.46 -7.53
N TYR A 408 4.45 7.81 -8.70
CA TYR A 408 3.28 7.16 -9.30
C TYR A 408 3.41 7.16 -10.82
N THR A 409 3.30 8.33 -11.45
CA THR A 409 3.18 8.40 -12.92
C THR A 409 4.42 7.84 -13.61
N ALA A 410 5.62 8.17 -13.12
CA ALA A 410 6.85 7.58 -13.63
C ALA A 410 6.86 6.05 -13.54
N PHE A 411 6.33 5.48 -12.46
CA PHE A 411 6.20 4.03 -12.28
C PHE A 411 5.26 3.40 -13.32
N GLY A 412 4.11 4.03 -13.59
CA GLY A 412 3.19 3.58 -14.64
C GLY A 412 3.77 3.65 -16.06
N TYR A 413 4.71 4.56 -16.32
CA TYR A 413 5.33 4.74 -17.64
C TYR A 413 6.63 3.96 -17.85
N GLY A 414 7.50 3.92 -16.85
CA GLY A 414 8.81 3.29 -16.92
C GLY A 414 8.85 1.85 -16.36
N GLY A 415 7.78 1.41 -15.71
CA GLY A 415 7.62 0.03 -15.23
C GLY A 415 8.36 -0.26 -13.91
N VAL A 416 8.52 -1.56 -13.64
CA VAL A 416 8.94 -2.09 -12.33
C VAL A 416 10.32 -1.62 -11.85
N GLY A 417 11.22 -1.24 -12.76
CA GLY A 417 12.58 -0.80 -12.44
C GLY A 417 12.72 0.68 -12.07
N VAL A 418 11.67 1.49 -12.17
CA VAL A 418 11.76 2.95 -11.99
C VAL A 418 12.18 3.34 -10.59
N CYS A 419 11.72 2.62 -9.56
CA CYS A 419 12.14 2.92 -8.18
C CYS A 419 13.66 2.81 -8.04
N ARG A 420 14.25 1.72 -8.55
CA ARG A 420 15.70 1.54 -8.53
C ARG A 420 16.43 2.58 -9.36
N GLN A 421 15.93 2.88 -10.57
CA GLN A 421 16.51 3.91 -11.43
C GLN A 421 16.60 5.27 -10.73
N VAL A 422 15.51 5.72 -10.08
CA VAL A 422 15.50 6.99 -9.35
C VAL A 422 16.47 6.97 -8.16
N LYS A 423 16.54 5.86 -7.41
CA LYS A 423 17.51 5.68 -6.31
C LYS A 423 18.95 5.75 -6.79
N ASP A 424 19.27 5.08 -7.90
CA ASP A 424 20.62 5.07 -8.50
C ASP A 424 21.06 6.47 -8.93
N GLU A 425 20.20 7.16 -9.67
CA GLU A 425 20.45 8.53 -10.13
C GLU A 425 20.63 9.48 -8.94
N LEU A 426 19.78 9.37 -7.92
CA LEU A 426 19.83 10.20 -6.72
C LEU A 426 21.12 9.95 -5.94
N ALA A 427 21.51 8.69 -5.71
CA ALA A 427 22.74 8.35 -5.02
C ALA A 427 23.98 8.86 -5.76
N ALA A 428 23.98 8.80 -7.10
CA ALA A 428 25.06 9.36 -7.91
C ALA A 428 25.21 10.88 -7.73
N LEU A 429 24.10 11.62 -7.75
CA LEU A 429 24.08 13.07 -7.54
C LEU A 429 24.54 13.45 -6.12
N LEU A 430 24.03 12.76 -5.11
CA LEU A 430 24.41 12.97 -3.71
C LEU A 430 25.90 12.71 -3.47
N ARG A 431 26.46 11.64 -4.06
CA ARG A 431 27.90 11.36 -4.02
C ARG A 431 28.72 12.45 -4.70
N GLN A 432 28.25 12.96 -5.84
CA GLN A 432 28.91 14.06 -6.55
C GLN A 432 28.94 15.34 -5.68
N GLU A 433 27.90 15.58 -4.89
CA GLU A 433 27.82 16.72 -3.97
C GLU A 433 28.53 16.48 -2.64
N GLY A 434 28.97 15.24 -2.36
CA GLY A 434 29.58 14.87 -1.09
C GLY A 434 28.62 14.98 0.10
N LYS A 435 27.31 14.89 -0.14
CA LYS A 435 26.26 15.04 0.88
C LYS A 435 25.28 13.88 0.82
N THR A 436 24.86 13.38 1.97
CA THR A 436 23.73 12.45 2.10
C THR A 436 22.41 13.16 1.86
N TRP A 437 21.35 12.39 1.55
CA TRP A 437 19.99 12.91 1.46
C TRP A 437 19.62 13.72 2.71
N SER A 438 19.86 13.15 3.89
CA SER A 438 19.54 13.77 5.17
C SER A 438 20.23 15.11 5.36
N GLN A 439 21.49 15.25 4.95
CA GLN A 439 22.20 16.53 5.00
C GLN A 439 21.58 17.59 4.08
N VAL A 440 21.24 17.22 2.84
CA VAL A 440 20.58 18.14 1.89
C VAL A 440 19.25 18.63 2.45
N VAL A 441 18.43 17.73 3.00
CA VAL A 441 17.14 18.08 3.60
C VAL A 441 17.33 18.95 4.85
N GLN A 442 18.22 18.59 5.76
CA GLN A 442 18.48 19.35 6.99
C GLN A 442 18.91 20.79 6.68
N GLU A 443 19.80 20.98 5.70
CA GLU A 443 20.20 22.31 5.24
C GLU A 443 19.01 23.11 4.68
N ALA A 444 18.20 22.49 3.80
CA ALA A 444 17.03 23.13 3.23
C ALA A 444 16.00 23.52 4.30
N VAL A 445 15.70 22.59 5.22
CA VAL A 445 14.75 22.80 6.33
C VAL A 445 15.24 23.90 7.26
N ALA A 446 16.52 23.93 7.62
CA ALA A 446 17.10 24.96 8.51
C ALA A 446 17.04 26.37 7.89
N GLN A 447 17.18 26.46 6.56
CA GLN A 447 17.12 27.73 5.83
C GLN A 447 15.69 28.23 5.62
N THR A 448 14.76 27.33 5.35
CA THR A 448 13.45 27.71 4.82
C THR A 448 12.31 27.59 5.82
N SER A 449 12.41 26.77 6.87
CA SER A 449 11.27 26.48 7.73
C SER A 449 10.84 27.65 8.60
N PHE A 450 9.56 27.62 8.99
CA PHE A 450 9.01 28.55 9.96
C PHE A 450 9.82 28.50 11.27
N LYS A 451 10.22 29.68 11.75
CA LYS A 451 10.86 29.86 13.05
C LYS A 451 9.84 30.53 13.96
N GLU A 452 9.46 29.86 15.05
CA GLU A 452 8.68 30.52 16.09
C GLU A 452 9.49 31.72 16.60
N THR A 453 8.94 32.92 16.41
CA THR A 453 9.41 34.09 17.14
C THR A 453 9.24 33.79 18.62
N ALA A 454 10.36 33.65 19.34
CA ALA A 454 10.37 33.61 20.80
C ALA A 454 9.59 34.83 21.31
N THR A 455 8.35 34.61 21.74
CA THR A 455 7.59 35.62 22.45
C THR A 455 8.24 35.74 23.82
N SER A 456 8.70 36.94 24.14
CA SER A 456 9.34 37.29 25.40
C SER A 456 8.39 37.04 26.58
N GLU A 457 8.42 35.83 27.14
CA GLU A 457 8.00 35.57 28.52
C GLU A 457 9.26 35.39 29.38
N ASN A 458 9.93 36.50 29.66
CA ASN A 458 10.85 36.59 30.80
C ASN A 458 11.13 38.07 31.12
N ALA A 459 10.18 38.70 31.80
CA ALA A 459 10.40 39.93 32.55
C ALA A 459 9.40 39.99 33.70
N GLY A 460 9.75 39.35 34.81
CA GLY A 460 8.94 39.30 36.03
C GLY A 460 9.65 38.53 37.14
N SER A 461 10.85 38.99 37.51
CA SER A 461 11.62 38.50 38.64
C SER A 461 10.81 38.55 39.94
N ALA A 462 10.75 37.43 40.66
CA ALA A 462 10.62 37.44 42.12
C ALA A 462 11.62 36.43 42.71
N GLN A 463 12.62 36.99 43.39
CA GLN A 463 13.58 36.29 44.23
C GLN A 463 12.89 35.44 45.31
N GLY A 464 13.44 34.26 45.58
CA GLY A 464 12.99 33.40 46.68
C GLY A 464 13.90 32.20 46.93
N GLN A 465 15.09 32.47 47.49
CA GLN A 465 15.85 31.64 48.45
C GLN A 465 16.12 30.14 48.17
N ASN A 466 17.43 29.84 48.06
CA ASN A 466 18.02 28.53 48.37
C ASN A 466 17.69 28.08 49.79
N VAL A 467 17.30 26.80 49.95
CA VAL A 467 17.55 26.02 51.17
C VAL A 467 18.06 24.64 50.74
N ASP A 468 19.11 24.22 51.42
CA ASP A 468 19.90 23.00 51.28
C ASP A 468 19.14 21.71 51.66
N ALA A 469 19.59 20.61 51.04
CA ALA A 469 19.67 19.21 51.46
C ALA A 469 18.60 18.56 52.39
N THR A 470 18.04 17.41 51.96
CA THR A 470 18.15 16.08 52.65
C THR A 470 17.39 14.95 51.92
N ASP A 471 18.06 13.78 51.88
CA ASP A 471 17.59 12.38 51.88
C ASP A 471 16.41 11.87 51.03
N GLY A 472 16.75 10.93 50.13
CA GLY A 472 16.47 9.50 50.32
C GLY A 472 15.04 8.98 50.54
N SER A 473 14.61 8.11 49.61
CA SER A 473 13.46 7.18 49.67
C SER A 473 12.09 7.72 49.23
N GLY A 474 11.67 7.36 48.01
CA GLY A 474 10.36 7.78 47.47
C GLY A 474 9.87 7.03 46.22
N SER A 475 10.36 5.82 45.93
CA SER A 475 9.97 5.09 44.70
C SER A 475 9.11 3.85 44.90
N ASP A 476 8.86 3.38 46.13
CA ASP A 476 8.10 2.13 46.36
C ASP A 476 6.62 2.37 46.73
N SER A 477 6.29 3.49 47.39
CA SER A 477 4.90 3.77 47.81
C SER A 477 3.98 4.13 46.64
N ALA A 478 4.50 4.81 45.62
CA ALA A 478 3.75 5.14 44.40
C ALA A 478 3.44 3.89 43.56
N ARG A 479 4.37 2.93 43.53
CA ARG A 479 4.24 1.68 42.77
C ARG A 479 3.27 0.70 43.44
N GLU A 480 3.30 0.60 44.77
CA GLU A 480 2.30 -0.18 45.53
C GLU A 480 0.88 0.39 45.42
N SER A 481 0.75 1.72 45.37
CA SER A 481 -0.55 2.38 45.23
C SER A 481 -1.18 2.12 43.85
N SER A 482 -0.39 2.15 42.78
CA SER A 482 -0.87 1.80 41.42
C SER A 482 -1.23 0.32 41.29
N ILE A 483 -0.49 -0.59 41.93
CA ILE A 483 -0.82 -2.03 41.91
C ILE A 483 -2.12 -2.31 42.67
N LYS A 484 -2.36 -1.65 43.82
CA LYS A 484 -3.63 -1.78 44.55
C LYS A 484 -4.83 -1.31 43.72
N LEU A 485 -4.70 -0.19 43.03
CA LEU A 485 -5.76 0.35 42.17
C LEU A 485 -6.12 -0.63 41.03
N LEU A 486 -5.11 -1.23 40.39
CA LEU A 486 -5.29 -2.22 39.32
C LEU A 486 -5.93 -3.53 39.83
N VAL A 487 -5.63 -3.93 41.07
CA VAL A 487 -6.24 -5.11 41.69
C VAL A 487 -7.72 -4.85 42.04
N GLU A 488 -8.06 -3.66 42.53
CA GLU A 488 -9.45 -3.26 42.78
C GLU A 488 -10.27 -3.19 41.48
N GLU A 489 -9.73 -2.58 40.42
CA GLU A 489 -10.40 -2.55 39.11
C GLU A 489 -10.60 -3.95 38.52
N ALA A 490 -9.62 -4.85 38.65
CA ALA A 490 -9.76 -6.23 38.19
C ALA A 490 -10.84 -7.01 38.98
N GLN A 491 -11.00 -6.73 40.27
CA GLN A 491 -12.04 -7.34 41.11
C GLN A 491 -13.44 -6.80 40.78
N GLU A 492 -13.57 -5.49 40.52
CA GLU A 492 -14.80 -4.85 40.05
C GLU A 492 -15.24 -5.46 38.70
N LEU A 493 -14.31 -5.61 37.76
CA LEU A 493 -14.57 -6.17 36.43
C LEU A 493 -15.02 -7.62 36.50
N LYS A 494 -14.38 -8.42 37.37
CA LYS A 494 -14.78 -9.81 37.62
C LYS A 494 -16.20 -9.89 38.17
N ARG A 495 -16.54 -9.03 39.14
CA ARG A 495 -17.90 -8.99 39.73
C ARG A 495 -18.96 -8.59 38.69
N LEU A 496 -18.64 -7.68 37.77
CA LEU A 496 -19.52 -7.31 36.66
C LEU A 496 -19.72 -8.45 35.65
N LEU A 497 -18.65 -9.21 35.35
CA LEU A 497 -18.68 -10.38 34.48
C LEU A 497 -19.50 -11.53 35.10
N ASP A 498 -19.30 -11.82 36.38
CA ASP A 498 -20.06 -12.83 37.11
C ASP A 498 -21.56 -12.46 37.13
N GLY A 499 -21.89 -11.19 37.40
CA GLY A 499 -23.27 -10.68 37.34
C GLY A 499 -23.87 -10.60 35.93
N LEU A 500 -23.06 -10.66 34.87
CA LEU A 500 -23.53 -10.81 33.49
C LEU A 500 -23.81 -12.27 33.18
N GLY A 501 -22.96 -13.20 33.66
CA GLY A 501 -23.15 -14.64 33.57
C GLY A 501 -24.47 -15.08 34.20
N GLU A 502 -24.74 -14.65 35.43
CA GLU A 502 -26.01 -14.94 36.12
C GLU A 502 -27.23 -14.40 35.37
N ARG A 503 -27.12 -13.21 34.74
CA ARG A 503 -28.21 -12.63 33.92
C ARG A 503 -28.46 -13.38 32.63
N ILE A 504 -27.41 -13.95 32.03
CA ILE A 504 -27.51 -14.77 30.81
C ILE A 504 -28.11 -16.13 31.15
N GLU A 505 -27.70 -16.78 32.24
CA GLU A 505 -28.28 -18.04 32.71
C GLU A 505 -29.76 -17.86 33.07
N LYS A 506 -30.11 -16.79 33.81
CA LYS A 506 -31.50 -16.51 34.16
C LYS A 506 -32.39 -16.26 32.94
N LYS A 507 -31.86 -15.62 31.89
CA LYS A 507 -32.57 -15.45 30.60
C LYS A 507 -32.67 -16.74 29.79
N ALA A 508 -31.75 -17.69 29.97
CA ALA A 508 -31.82 -19.00 29.34
C ALA A 508 -32.86 -19.91 30.02
N GLU A 509 -33.05 -19.78 31.35
CA GLU A 509 -34.05 -20.51 32.13
C GLU A 509 -35.48 -19.97 31.95
N GLU A 510 -35.66 -18.67 31.69
CA GLU A 510 -36.97 -18.03 31.52
C GLU A 510 -37.62 -18.23 30.13
N GLY A 511 -37.03 -19.05 29.24
CA GLY A 511 -37.71 -19.61 28.07
C GLY A 511 -38.48 -18.60 27.19
N VAL A 512 -37.78 -17.65 26.55
CA VAL A 512 -38.43 -16.72 25.60
C VAL A 512 -38.33 -17.26 24.17
N SER A 513 -39.49 -17.63 23.62
CA SER A 513 -39.71 -17.96 22.21
C SER A 513 -39.47 -16.73 21.31
N LEU A 514 -38.58 -16.85 20.32
CA LEU A 514 -38.46 -15.89 19.22
C LEU A 514 -39.54 -16.17 18.15
N PRO A 515 -40.16 -15.14 17.55
CA PRO A 515 -41.24 -15.34 16.59
C PRO A 515 -40.73 -15.89 15.26
N VAL A 516 -41.45 -16.90 14.76
CA VAL A 516 -41.25 -17.61 13.49
C VAL A 516 -41.48 -16.66 12.32
N GLY A 517 -40.53 -16.59 11.38
CA GLY A 517 -40.75 -15.87 10.12
C GLY A 517 -39.55 -15.71 9.18
N ALA A 518 -38.84 -16.79 8.82
CA ALA A 518 -38.11 -16.88 7.55
C ALA A 518 -37.66 -18.32 7.29
N GLN A 519 -38.15 -18.90 6.18
CA GLN A 519 -37.79 -20.23 5.70
C GLN A 519 -36.32 -20.29 5.29
N TYR A 520 -35.57 -21.26 5.83
CA TYR A 520 -34.37 -21.78 5.19
C TYR A 520 -34.62 -23.25 4.85
N VAL A 521 -34.55 -23.56 3.56
CA VAL A 521 -34.56 -24.92 3.02
C VAL A 521 -33.21 -25.56 3.33
N ALA A 522 -33.19 -26.51 4.27
CA ALA A 522 -32.03 -27.36 4.53
C ALA A 522 -32.06 -28.54 3.55
N VAL A 523 -31.03 -28.63 2.70
CA VAL A 523 -30.76 -29.81 1.87
C VAL A 523 -30.20 -30.90 2.79
N THR A 524 -30.97 -31.96 3.03
CA THR A 524 -30.52 -33.15 3.76
C THR A 524 -29.65 -34.05 2.87
N PRO A 525 -28.52 -34.58 3.38
CA PRO A 525 -27.76 -35.61 2.66
C PRO A 525 -28.50 -36.96 2.72
N ARG A 526 -28.41 -37.74 1.64
CA ARG A 526 -28.99 -39.09 1.57
C ARG A 526 -28.29 -40.06 2.53
N PRO A 527 -29.02 -40.99 3.17
CA PRO A 527 -28.41 -42.09 3.89
C PRO A 527 -27.90 -43.16 2.90
N THR A 528 -26.78 -43.77 3.29
CA THR A 528 -26.18 -44.94 2.66
C THR A 528 -26.92 -46.24 3.02
N ASP A 529 -26.81 -47.18 2.07
CA ASP A 529 -26.95 -48.64 2.17
C ASP A 529 -28.34 -49.29 2.13
N SER A 530 -28.69 -49.77 0.93
CA SER A 530 -28.72 -51.21 0.61
C SER A 530 -28.72 -51.43 -0.91
#